data_AF-A0A832R9B0-F1
#
_entry.id   AF-A0A832R9B0-F1
#
_cell.length_a   1.000
_cell.length_b   1.000
_cell.length_c   1.000
_cell.angle_alpha   90.00
_cell.angle_beta   90.00
_cell.angle_gamma   90.00
#
_symmetry.space_group_name_H-M   'P 1'
#
loop_
_entity.id
_entity.type
_entity.pdbx_description
1 polymer ?
#
loop_
_entity_poly.entity_id
_entity_poly.type
_entity_poly.pdbx_seq_one_letter_code
_entity_poly.pdbx_strand_id
1 'polypeptide(L)'
;MKSTLRYKLLVLGGGLPMLAAVAIEVMAVLGRAITLPLPGSVELVQVLVLISGIMAMIVATLNGSHAKVRLILDRLNTTHANSLLRVNHVLASLFFLLLFIGSAWLLADLWAGFEESEVWQVPYRPLRILAVLGTLLVAGLFLRLSLRGEA
;
A
#
# COMPACT_ATOMS: atom_id res chain seq x y z
N MET A 1 -7.41 23.63 -4.66
CA MET A 1 -8.63 22.84 -4.42
C MET A 1 -8.61 21.61 -5.34
N LYS A 2 -7.92 20.52 -4.95
CA LYS A 2 -7.83 19.29 -5.76
C LYS A 2 -9.26 18.73 -5.92
N SER A 3 -9.65 18.34 -7.14
CA SER A 3 -10.96 17.76 -7.47
C SER A 3 -11.43 16.79 -6.39
N THR A 4 -12.43 17.19 -5.61
CA THR A 4 -12.95 16.47 -4.44
C THR A 4 -13.44 15.07 -4.80
N LEU A 5 -13.92 14.87 -6.02
CA LEU A 5 -14.40 13.58 -6.50
C LEU A 5 -13.28 12.54 -6.65
N ARG A 6 -12.16 12.90 -7.30
CA ARG A 6 -11.03 11.97 -7.50
C ARG A 6 -10.45 11.50 -6.17
N TYR A 7 -10.33 12.41 -5.22
CA TYR A 7 -9.86 12.10 -3.87
C TYR A 7 -10.81 11.15 -3.13
N LYS A 8 -12.13 11.43 -3.16
CA LYS A 8 -13.14 10.55 -2.57
C LYS A 8 -13.08 9.14 -3.17
N LEU A 9 -12.93 9.04 -4.49
CA LEU A 9 -12.79 7.75 -5.17
C LEU A 9 -11.55 6.98 -4.72
N LEU A 10 -10.40 7.64 -4.53
CA LEU A 10 -9.20 7.00 -4.01
C LEU A 10 -9.39 6.49 -2.57
N VAL A 11 -10.02 7.29 -1.71
CA VAL A 11 -10.31 6.90 -0.32
C VAL A 11 -11.27 5.70 -0.29
N LEU A 12 -12.36 5.75 -1.05
CA LEU A 12 -13.31 4.65 -1.15
C LEU A 12 -12.68 3.40 -1.75
N GLY A 13 -11.81 3.57 -2.75
CA GLY A 13 -11.06 2.48 -3.37
C GLY A 13 -10.11 1.76 -2.43
N GLY A 14 -9.65 2.39 -1.34
CA GLY A 14 -8.89 1.72 -0.28
C GLY A 14 -9.75 1.23 0.89
N GLY A 15 -10.76 2.01 1.28
CA GLY A 15 -11.61 1.73 2.44
C GLY A 15 -12.63 0.61 2.22
N LEU A 16 -13.29 0.57 1.06
CA LEU A 16 -14.28 -0.47 0.77
C LEU A 16 -13.65 -1.88 0.72
N PRO A 17 -12.49 -2.09 0.06
CA PRO A 17 -11.82 -3.39 0.14
C PRO A 17 -11.43 -3.77 1.57
N MET A 18 -10.99 -2.82 2.40
CA MET A 18 -10.67 -3.09 3.80
C MET A 18 -11.89 -3.54 4.60
N LEU A 19 -13.02 -2.86 4.45
CA LEU A 19 -14.27 -3.24 5.11
C LEU A 19 -14.76 -4.61 4.65
N ALA A 20 -14.65 -4.89 3.34
CA ALA A 20 -14.98 -6.20 2.80
C ALA A 20 -14.04 -7.29 3.35
N ALA A 21 -12.74 -7.04 3.45
CA ALA A 21 -11.77 -7.96 4.03
C ALA A 21 -12.11 -8.29 5.49
N VAL A 22 -12.43 -7.27 6.30
CA VAL A 22 -12.87 -7.45 7.68
C VAL A 22 -14.16 -8.27 7.76
N ALA A 23 -15.15 -7.98 6.92
CA ALA A 23 -16.40 -8.73 6.90
C ALA A 23 -16.17 -10.22 6.54
N ILE A 24 -15.33 -10.49 5.55
CA ILE A 24 -14.97 -11.86 5.15
C ILE A 24 -14.22 -12.60 6.26
N GLU A 25 -13.26 -11.94 6.92
CA GLU A 25 -12.54 -12.46 8.09
C GLU A 25 -13.51 -12.84 9.22
N VAL A 26 -14.43 -11.92 9.58
CA VAL A 26 -15.44 -12.18 10.61
C VAL A 26 -16.32 -13.36 10.24
N MET A 27 -16.82 -13.41 9.00
CA MET A 27 -17.63 -14.54 8.53
C MET A 27 -16.85 -15.85 8.52
N ALA A 28 -15.57 -15.84 8.15
CA ALA A 28 -14.72 -17.02 8.16
C ALA A 28 -14.46 -17.54 9.59
N VAL A 29 -14.25 -16.64 10.56
CA VAL A 29 -14.10 -16.99 11.98
C VAL A 29 -15.40 -17.57 12.54
N LEU A 30 -16.53 -16.90 12.32
CA LEU A 30 -17.84 -17.38 12.77
C LEU A 30 -18.18 -18.72 12.11
N GLY A 31 -17.94 -18.84 10.81
CA GLY A 31 -18.12 -20.08 10.05
C GLY A 31 -17.35 -21.25 10.65
N ARG A 32 -16.06 -21.05 11.00
CA ARG A 32 -15.28 -22.07 11.70
C ARG A 32 -15.86 -22.44 13.07
N ALA A 33 -16.38 -21.47 13.81
CA ALA A 33 -17.00 -21.72 15.12
C ALA A 33 -18.31 -22.54 15.03
N ILE A 34 -19.07 -22.40 13.94
CA ILE A 34 -20.33 -23.14 13.69
C ILE A 34 -20.18 -24.32 12.73
N THR A 35 -18.95 -24.79 12.46
CA THR A 35 -18.63 -25.89 11.54
C THR A 35 -19.03 -25.69 10.07
N LEU A 36 -19.29 -24.44 9.65
CA LEU A 36 -19.54 -24.03 8.28
C LEU A 36 -18.41 -23.10 7.80
N PRO A 37 -17.20 -23.62 7.52
CA PRO A 37 -16.08 -22.79 7.10
C PRO A 37 -16.36 -22.10 5.77
N LEU A 38 -15.80 -20.90 5.57
CA LEU A 38 -15.88 -20.15 4.32
C LEU A 38 -14.64 -20.46 3.45
N PRO A 39 -14.73 -21.40 2.49
CA PRO A 39 -13.60 -21.71 1.63
C PRO A 39 -13.26 -20.51 0.74
N GLY A 40 -11.97 -20.27 0.49
CA GLY A 40 -11.51 -19.15 -0.34
C GLY A 40 -11.43 -17.81 0.41
N SER A 41 -11.70 -17.80 1.73
CA SER A 41 -11.67 -16.56 2.51
C SER A 41 -10.29 -15.92 2.54
N VAL A 42 -9.22 -16.74 2.57
CA VAL A 42 -7.83 -16.26 2.62
C VAL A 42 -7.47 -15.56 1.32
N GLU A 43 -7.78 -16.17 0.18
CA GLU A 43 -7.53 -15.64 -1.16
C GLU A 43 -8.22 -14.29 -1.38
N LEU A 44 -9.49 -14.20 -1.00
CA LEU A 44 -10.26 -12.96 -1.08
C LEU A 44 -9.65 -11.86 -0.21
N VAL A 45 -9.33 -12.19 1.04
CA VAL A 45 -8.73 -11.23 1.98
C VAL A 45 -7.37 -10.75 1.46
N GLN A 46 -6.53 -11.64 0.93
CA GLN A 46 -5.23 -11.28 0.37
C GLN A 46 -5.35 -10.23 -0.76
N VAL A 47 -6.29 -10.45 -1.70
CA VAL A 47 -6.53 -9.49 -2.80
C VAL A 47 -7.04 -8.15 -2.27
N LEU A 48 -8.03 -8.19 -1.37
CA LEU A 48 -8.66 -6.98 -0.84
C LEU A 48 -7.69 -6.15 0.01
N VAL A 49 -6.89 -6.80 0.86
CA VAL A 49 -5.89 -6.14 1.69
C VAL A 49 -4.77 -5.56 0.84
N LEU A 50 -4.33 -6.25 -0.22
CA LEU A 50 -3.32 -5.73 -1.14
C LEU A 50 -3.80 -4.45 -1.83
N ILE A 51 -5.02 -4.46 -2.37
CA ILE A 51 -5.62 -3.26 -2.99
C ILE A 51 -5.75 -2.14 -1.96
N SER A 52 -6.26 -2.46 -0.77
CA SER A 52 -6.43 -1.48 0.31
C SER A 52 -5.11 -0.84 0.71
N GLY A 53 -4.07 -1.65 0.92
CA GLY A 53 -2.74 -1.18 1.32
C GLY A 53 -2.12 -0.26 0.27
N ILE A 54 -2.18 -0.62 -1.02
CA ILE A 54 -1.66 0.23 -2.10
C ILE A 54 -2.41 1.57 -2.14
N MET A 55 -3.74 1.54 -2.09
CA MET A 55 -4.56 2.76 -2.13
C MET A 55 -4.34 3.64 -0.89
N ALA A 56 -4.24 3.05 0.29
CA ALA A 56 -3.93 3.75 1.54
C ALA A 56 -2.57 4.46 1.45
N MET A 57 -1.53 3.77 0.93
CA MET A 57 -0.21 4.36 0.75
C MET A 57 -0.22 5.52 -0.26
N ILE A 58 -0.96 5.40 -1.37
CA ILE A 58 -1.11 6.49 -2.35
C ILE A 58 -1.79 7.69 -1.69
N VAL A 59 -2.93 7.49 -1.02
CA VAL A 59 -3.69 8.56 -0.36
C VAL A 59 -2.85 9.24 0.72
N ALA A 60 -2.20 8.47 1.60
CA ALA A 60 -1.34 8.99 2.65
C ALA A 60 -0.19 9.83 2.07
N THR A 61 0.42 9.38 0.97
CA THR A 61 1.50 10.10 0.28
C THR A 61 1.02 11.39 -0.36
N LEU A 62 -0.14 11.38 -1.03
CA LEU A 62 -0.71 12.57 -1.64
C LEU A 62 -1.18 13.64 -0.64
N ASN A 63 -1.51 13.22 0.58
CA ASN A 63 -1.91 14.10 1.68
C ASN A 63 -0.74 14.54 2.56
N GLY A 64 0.46 14.00 2.34
CA GLY A 64 1.61 14.26 3.21
C GLY A 64 1.38 13.79 4.66
N SER A 65 0.49 12.81 4.85
CA SER A 65 0.12 12.25 6.17
C SER A 65 1.15 11.31 6.77
N HIS A 66 2.34 11.24 6.16
CA HIS A 66 3.48 10.52 6.72
C HIS A 66 3.87 11.12 8.06
N ALA A 67 4.36 10.28 8.97
CA ALA A 67 4.70 10.69 10.33
C ALA A 67 5.73 11.84 10.29
N LYS A 68 5.26 13.06 10.56
CA LYS A 68 6.08 14.27 10.73
C LYS A 68 6.04 14.63 12.21
N VAL A 69 7.19 14.71 12.86
CA VAL A 69 7.26 15.15 14.26
C VAL A 69 7.13 16.67 14.31
N ARG A 70 5.89 17.16 14.24
CA ARG A 70 5.59 18.61 14.20
C ARG A 70 6.21 19.36 15.38
N LEU A 71 6.23 18.75 16.57
CA LEU A 71 6.88 19.33 17.75
C LEU A 71 8.35 19.74 17.51
N ILE A 72 9.10 18.97 16.71
CA ILE A 72 10.49 19.28 16.37
C ILE A 72 10.53 20.28 15.21
N LEU A 73 9.72 20.05 14.17
CA LEU A 73 9.69 20.91 12.97
C LEU A 73 9.28 22.34 13.30
N ASP A 74 8.33 22.52 14.21
CA ASP A 74 7.81 23.83 14.63
C ASP A 74 8.83 24.62 15.48
N ARG A 75 9.87 23.94 16.01
CA ARG A 75 10.97 24.56 16.78
C ARG A 75 12.16 24.95 15.91
N LEU A 76 12.19 24.57 14.64
CA LEU A 76 13.29 24.84 13.73
C LEU A 76 12.98 26.04 12.83
N ASN A 77 14.03 26.74 12.38
CA ASN A 77 13.86 27.74 11.32
C ASN A 77 13.36 27.07 10.02
N THR A 78 12.60 27.81 9.22
CA THR A 78 11.91 27.32 8.02
C THR A 78 12.84 26.61 7.04
N THR A 79 14.08 27.08 6.89
CA THR A 79 15.10 26.44 6.04
C THR A 79 15.48 25.03 6.51
N HIS A 80 15.68 24.85 7.82
CA HIS A 80 16.07 23.55 8.38
C HIS A 80 14.88 22.58 8.41
N ALA A 81 13.68 23.06 8.73
CA ALA A 81 12.47 22.27 8.66
C ALA A 81 12.24 21.72 7.23
N ASN A 82 12.37 22.59 6.22
CA ASN A 82 12.22 22.20 4.81
C ASN A 82 13.30 21.21 4.34
N SER A 83 14.54 21.36 4.83
CA SER A 83 15.62 20.42 4.54
C SER A 83 15.32 19.02 5.10
N LEU A 84 14.89 18.93 6.37
CA LEU A 84 14.53 17.65 6.99
C LEU A 84 13.36 16.96 6.27
N LEU A 85 12.35 17.74 5.87
CA LEU A 85 11.22 17.22 5.11
C LEU A 85 11.63 16.69 3.74
N ARG A 86 12.55 17.38 3.05
CA ARG A 86 13.13 16.86 1.81
C ARG A 86 13.91 15.57 2.03
N VAL A 87 14.74 15.51 3.07
CA VAL A 87 15.47 14.28 3.44
C VAL A 87 14.50 13.13 3.72
N ASN A 88 13.42 13.38 4.46
CA ASN A 88 12.38 12.39 4.70
C ASN A 88 11.76 11.85 3.39
N HIS A 89 11.45 12.72 2.43
CA HIS A 89 10.92 12.29 1.13
C HIS A 89 11.93 11.47 0.31
N VAL A 90 13.22 11.84 0.34
CA VAL A 90 14.29 11.07 -0.31
C VAL A 90 14.42 9.68 0.32
N LEU A 91 14.47 9.60 1.65
CA LEU A 91 14.60 8.34 2.37
C LEU A 91 13.37 7.44 2.15
N ALA A 92 12.17 8.00 2.18
CA ALA A 92 10.95 7.26 1.88
C ALA A 92 10.95 6.74 0.43
N SER A 93 11.36 7.56 -0.53
CA SER A 93 11.51 7.15 -1.93
C SER A 93 12.50 5.98 -2.07
N LEU A 94 13.67 6.10 -1.45
CA LEU A 94 14.70 5.05 -1.47
C LEU A 94 14.20 3.75 -0.84
N PHE A 95 13.51 3.84 0.30
CA PHE A 95 12.92 2.68 0.98
C PHE A 95 11.93 1.93 0.07
N PHE A 96 10.99 2.64 -0.55
CA PHE A 96 10.02 2.01 -1.46
C PHE A 96 10.68 1.50 -2.75
N LEU A 97 11.76 2.13 -3.22
CA LEU A 97 12.52 1.67 -4.37
C LEU A 97 13.27 0.36 -4.06
N LEU A 98 13.83 0.22 -2.85
CA LEU A 98 14.42 -1.04 -2.39
C LEU A 98 13.36 -2.15 -2.26
N LEU A 99 12.19 -1.84 -1.72
CA LEU A 99 11.06 -2.78 -1.69
C LEU A 99 10.63 -3.21 -3.08
N PHE A 100 10.56 -2.28 -4.03
CA PHE A 100 10.27 -2.58 -5.44
C PHE A 100 11.32 -3.52 -6.03
N ILE A 101 12.60 -3.23 -5.87
CA ILE A 101 13.69 -4.07 -6.40
C ILE A 101 13.60 -5.48 -5.80
N GLY A 102 13.45 -5.60 -4.48
CA GLY A 102 13.31 -6.88 -3.80
C GLY A 102 12.07 -7.65 -4.26
N SER A 103 10.93 -6.96 -4.39
CA SER A 103 9.68 -7.58 -4.85
C SER A 103 9.75 -8.01 -6.31
N ALA A 104 10.40 -7.22 -7.17
CA ALA A 104 10.60 -7.54 -8.58
C ALA A 104 11.57 -8.71 -8.76
N TRP A 105 12.61 -8.79 -7.93
CA TRP A 105 13.49 -9.96 -7.88
C TRP A 105 12.69 -11.19 -7.47
N LEU A 106 11.95 -11.15 -6.36
CA LEU A 106 11.12 -12.29 -5.92
C LEU A 106 10.09 -12.70 -6.98
N LEU A 107 9.50 -11.73 -7.68
CA LEU A 107 8.58 -12.02 -8.79
C LEU A 107 9.28 -12.76 -9.94
N ALA A 108 10.50 -12.35 -10.30
CA ALA A 108 11.26 -12.98 -11.38
C ALA A 108 11.71 -14.40 -10.98
N ASP A 109 12.20 -14.57 -9.75
CA ASP A 109 12.66 -15.85 -9.21
C ASP A 109 11.51 -16.86 -9.13
N LEU A 110 10.35 -16.42 -8.63
CA LEU A 110 9.16 -17.26 -8.47
C LEU A 110 8.24 -17.23 -9.70
N TRP A 111 8.69 -16.68 -10.83
CA TRP A 111 7.85 -16.56 -12.03
C TRP A 111 7.44 -17.94 -12.58
N ALA A 112 8.38 -18.88 -12.60
CA ALA A 112 8.14 -20.27 -13.01
C ALA A 112 7.59 -21.16 -11.87
N GLY A 113 7.39 -20.60 -10.67
CA GLY A 113 6.81 -21.33 -9.54
C GLY A 113 5.37 -21.77 -9.83
N PHE A 114 5.01 -22.94 -9.29
CA PHE A 114 3.67 -23.52 -9.30
C PHE A 114 2.88 -23.16 -8.04
N GLU A 115 3.17 -22.01 -7.44
CA GLU A 115 2.46 -21.55 -6.24
C GLU A 115 1.06 -21.07 -6.63
N GLU A 116 0.08 -21.89 -6.28
CA GLU A 116 -1.34 -21.67 -6.51
C GLU A 116 -2.07 -21.55 -5.19
N SER A 117 -3.21 -20.85 -5.21
CA SER A 117 -4.06 -20.75 -4.03
C SER A 117 -4.70 -22.10 -3.68
N GLU A 118 -4.80 -22.39 -2.39
CA GLU A 118 -5.22 -23.72 -1.91
C GLU A 118 -6.63 -24.11 -2.37
N VAL A 119 -7.57 -23.15 -2.39
CA VAL A 119 -8.98 -23.45 -2.66
C VAL A 119 -9.33 -23.27 -4.13
N TRP A 120 -8.88 -22.16 -4.73
CA TRP A 120 -9.26 -21.78 -6.10
C TRP A 120 -8.20 -22.09 -7.15
N GLN A 121 -7.04 -22.61 -6.75
CA GLN A 121 -5.92 -22.94 -7.65
C GLN A 121 -5.51 -21.76 -8.54
N VAL A 122 -5.67 -20.53 -8.02
CA VAL A 122 -5.33 -19.33 -8.75
C VAL A 122 -3.84 -19.05 -8.55
N PRO A 123 -3.07 -18.83 -9.62
CA PRO A 123 -1.64 -18.53 -9.48
C PRO A 123 -1.46 -17.18 -8.78
N TYR A 124 -0.50 -17.09 -7.86
CA TYR A 124 -0.22 -15.84 -7.12
C TYR A 124 0.44 -14.73 -7.94
N ARG A 125 0.81 -15.01 -9.20
CA ARG A 125 1.52 -14.07 -10.10
C ARG A 125 0.83 -12.71 -10.22
N PRO A 126 -0.51 -12.60 -10.43
CA PRO A 126 -1.18 -11.31 -10.56
C PRO A 126 -1.07 -10.46 -9.28
N LEU A 127 -1.17 -11.08 -8.10
CA LEU A 127 -1.03 -10.36 -6.83
C LEU A 127 0.41 -9.82 -6.67
N ARG A 128 1.41 -10.62 -7.03
CA ARG A 128 2.82 -10.18 -6.98
C ARG A 128 3.09 -9.03 -7.95
N ILE A 129 2.59 -9.11 -9.19
CA ILE A 129 2.69 -8.02 -10.17
C ILE A 129 2.05 -6.75 -9.59
N LEU A 130 0.86 -6.86 -9.00
CA LEU A 130 0.17 -5.72 -8.40
C LEU A 130 0.98 -5.10 -7.25
N ALA A 131 1.60 -5.91 -6.39
CA ALA A 131 2.47 -5.43 -5.31
C ALA A 131 3.72 -4.71 -5.83
N VAL A 132 4.37 -5.26 -6.86
CA VAL A 132 5.53 -4.65 -7.53
C VAL A 132 5.14 -3.30 -8.16
N LEU A 133 4.02 -3.24 -8.87
CA LEU A 133 3.54 -1.99 -9.46
C LEU A 133 3.14 -0.96 -8.39
N GLY A 134 2.50 -1.40 -7.30
CA GLY A 134 2.11 -0.54 -6.19
C GLY A 134 3.32 0.10 -5.49
N THR A 135 4.34 -0.70 -5.18
CA THR A 135 5.59 -0.20 -4.57
C THR A 135 6.34 0.76 -5.49
N LEU A 136 6.43 0.45 -6.79
CA LEU A 136 7.02 1.35 -7.78
C LEU A 136 6.27 2.69 -7.85
N LEU A 137 4.94 2.66 -7.87
CA LEU A 137 4.11 3.85 -7.94
C LEU A 137 4.33 4.74 -6.71
N VAL A 138 4.35 4.17 -5.51
CA VAL A 138 4.59 4.92 -4.26
C VAL A 138 6.00 5.50 -4.22
N ALA A 139 7.02 4.74 -4.64
CA ALA A 139 8.39 5.25 -4.78
C ALA A 139 8.44 6.47 -5.73
N GLY A 140 7.81 6.36 -6.90
CA GLY A 140 7.73 7.45 -7.86
C GLY A 140 7.01 8.69 -7.33
N LEU A 141 5.95 8.52 -6.52
CA LEU A 141 5.26 9.63 -5.86
C LEU A 141 6.17 10.37 -4.88
N PHE A 142 6.90 9.65 -4.03
CA PHE A 142 7.86 10.26 -3.10
C PHE A 142 9.01 10.95 -3.80
N LEU A 143 9.55 10.33 -4.85
CA LEU A 143 10.61 10.94 -5.67
C LEU A 143 10.12 12.26 -6.27
N ARG A 144 8.90 12.27 -6.82
CA ARG A 144 8.28 13.47 -7.38
C ARG A 144 8.09 14.57 -6.33
N LEU A 145 7.63 14.23 -5.13
CA LEU A 145 7.48 15.19 -4.03
C LEU A 145 8.83 15.78 -3.62
N SER A 146 9.87 14.95 -3.54
CA SER A 146 11.24 15.38 -3.25
C SER A 146 11.77 16.37 -4.30
N LEU A 147 11.57 16.07 -5.60
CA LEU A 147 12.03 16.92 -6.70
C LEU A 147 11.30 18.26 -6.78
N ARG A 148 10.02 18.30 -6.39
CA ARG A 148 9.22 19.54 -6.40
C ARG A 148 9.50 20.46 -5.22
N GLY A 149 10.22 19.99 -4.20
CA GLY A 149 10.46 20.76 -2.99
C GLY A 149 9.19 21.08 -2.20
N GLU A 150 8.13 20.30 -2.39
CA GLU A 150 6.90 20.36 -1.58
C GLU A 150 7.20 19.72 -0.21
N ALA A 151 7.93 20.44 0.64
CA ALA A 151 8.27 20.08 2.01
C ALA A 151 7.12 20.44 2.98
#